data_AF-A0A951V4C2-F1
#
_entry.id   AF-A0A951V4C2-F1
#
_cell.length_a   1.000
_cell.length_b   1.000
_cell.length_c   1.000
_cell.angle_alpha   90.00
_cell.angle_beta   90.00
_cell.angle_gamma   90.00
#
_symmetry.space_group_name_H-M   'P 1'
#
loop_
_entity.id
_entity.type
_entity.pdbx_description
1 polymer ?
#
loop_
_entity_poly.entity_id
_entity_poly.type
_entity_poly.pdbx_seq_one_letter_code
_entity_poly.pdbx_strand_id
1 'polypeptide(L)'
;MQQDNIPAIVSVRKVSKYDRMDILRAVAEIYEAAGGPDPRGKKVLLKPNILTDVAPERAVTTHPDVFWACARYFIDRGAEVLAGDSPGIHNTGFIPKICGIAAVCNELNIPWIDFTKDPVQRKKFRLAKIINDVDLIVS
;
A
#
# COMPACT_ATOMS: atom_id res chain seq x y z
N MET A 1 -29.87 7.91 -3.78
CA MET A 1 -29.10 6.87 -4.49
C MET A 1 -29.06 5.67 -3.57
N GLN A 2 -29.70 4.57 -3.96
CA GLN A 2 -29.64 3.31 -3.23
C GLN A 2 -28.16 2.90 -3.15
N GLN A 3 -27.65 2.68 -1.94
CA GLN A 3 -26.43 1.91 -1.77
C GLN A 3 -26.79 0.48 -2.14
N ASP A 4 -26.43 0.07 -3.34
CA ASP A 4 -26.48 -1.35 -3.70
C ASP A 4 -25.69 -2.11 -2.65
N ASN A 5 -26.32 -3.11 -2.06
CA ASN A 5 -25.76 -3.90 -0.98
C ASN A 5 -24.73 -4.87 -1.57
N ILE A 6 -23.57 -4.34 -1.96
CA ILE A 6 -22.49 -5.13 -2.55
C ILE A 6 -21.96 -6.03 -1.43
N PRO A 7 -22.09 -7.37 -1.55
CA PRO A 7 -21.58 -8.28 -0.53
C PRO A 7 -20.06 -8.11 -0.40
N ALA A 8 -19.56 -8.07 0.83
CA ALA A 8 -18.13 -8.02 1.07
C ALA A 8 -17.47 -9.30 0.54
N ILE A 9 -16.62 -9.18 -0.48
CA ILE A 9 -15.85 -10.30 -1.03
C ILE A 9 -14.55 -10.42 -0.24
N VAL A 10 -14.27 -11.63 0.25
CA VAL A 10 -13.01 -11.95 0.93
C VAL A 10 -12.28 -13.01 0.10
N SER A 11 -11.04 -12.71 -0.29
CA SER A 11 -10.16 -13.65 -0.97
C SER A 11 -8.86 -13.81 -0.19
N VAL A 12 -8.44 -15.06 0.02
CA VAL A 12 -7.23 -15.41 0.77
C VAL A 12 -6.45 -16.46 -0.01
N ARG A 13 -5.12 -16.40 0.04
CA ARG A 13 -4.22 -17.40 -0.55
C ARG A 13 -3.15 -17.79 0.46
N LYS A 14 -2.78 -19.07 0.44
CA LYS A 14 -1.65 -19.58 1.22
C LYS A 14 -0.37 -19.42 0.39
N VAL A 15 0.63 -18.77 0.98
CA VAL A 15 1.99 -18.75 0.49
C VAL A 15 2.88 -19.34 1.58
N SER A 16 3.69 -20.35 1.25
CA SER A 16 4.45 -21.10 2.26
C SER A 16 5.73 -20.41 2.72
N LYS A 17 6.23 -19.42 1.96
CA LYS A 17 7.51 -18.74 2.19
C LYS A 17 7.41 -17.29 1.69
N TYR A 18 8.24 -16.40 2.21
CA TYR A 18 8.41 -15.06 1.67
C TYR A 18 9.25 -15.09 0.39
N ASP A 19 8.66 -15.61 -0.70
CA ASP A 19 9.22 -15.53 -2.04
C ASP A 19 8.41 -14.50 -2.85
N ARG A 20 9.11 -13.52 -3.44
CA ARG A 20 8.48 -12.40 -4.13
C ARG A 20 7.55 -12.83 -5.26
N MET A 21 7.93 -13.86 -6.03
CA MET A 21 7.14 -14.30 -7.18
C MET A 21 5.94 -15.13 -6.75
N ASP A 22 6.08 -15.94 -5.70
CA ASP A 22 4.96 -16.65 -5.10
C ASP A 22 3.93 -15.68 -4.50
N ILE A 23 4.40 -14.64 -3.79
CA ILE A 23 3.52 -13.61 -3.24
C ILE A 23 2.86 -12.78 -4.34
N LEU A 24 3.59 -12.39 -5.39
CA LEU A 24 3.04 -11.64 -6.53
C LEU A 24 1.88 -12.40 -7.19
N ARG A 25 2.04 -13.71 -7.41
CA ARG A 25 0.97 -14.57 -7.93
C ARG A 25 -0.24 -14.58 -6.99
N ALA A 26 -0.02 -14.76 -5.70
CA ALA A 26 -1.08 -14.75 -4.70
C ALA A 26 -1.82 -13.40 -4.63
N VAL A 27 -1.08 -12.27 -4.67
CA VAL A 27 -1.66 -10.92 -4.70
C VAL A 27 -2.53 -10.73 -5.94
N ALA A 28 -2.05 -11.17 -7.11
CA ALA A 28 -2.83 -11.07 -8.35
C ALA A 28 -4.15 -11.85 -8.26
N GLU A 29 -4.09 -13.09 -7.81
CA GLU A 29 -5.28 -13.93 -7.62
C GLU A 29 -6.25 -13.36 -6.57
N ILE A 30 -5.73 -12.78 -5.49
CA ILE A 30 -6.54 -12.14 -4.43
C ILE A 30 -7.27 -10.94 -5.01
N TYR A 31 -6.55 -10.04 -5.69
CA TYR A 31 -7.11 -8.81 -6.22
C TYR A 31 -8.20 -9.09 -7.27
N GLU A 32 -7.93 -10.01 -8.19
CA GLU A 32 -8.88 -10.40 -9.25
C GLU A 32 -10.10 -11.10 -8.67
N ALA A 33 -9.93 -12.04 -7.74
CA ALA A 33 -11.05 -12.73 -7.09
C ALA A 33 -11.87 -11.80 -6.16
N ALA A 34 -11.25 -10.77 -5.59
CA ALA A 34 -11.94 -9.76 -4.80
C ALA A 34 -12.70 -8.73 -5.67
N GLY A 35 -12.60 -8.80 -7.00
CA GLY A 35 -13.21 -7.83 -7.91
C GLY A 35 -12.58 -6.44 -7.80
N GLY A 36 -11.27 -6.38 -7.55
CA GLY A 36 -10.53 -5.12 -7.45
C GLY A 36 -10.66 -4.28 -8.73
N PRO A 37 -10.75 -2.94 -8.61
CA PRO A 37 -10.93 -2.06 -9.77
C PRO A 37 -9.75 -2.10 -10.74
N ASP A 38 -9.96 -1.93 -12.05
CA ASP A 38 -8.85 -1.87 -13.02
C ASP A 38 -7.87 -0.74 -12.65
N PRO A 39 -6.58 -1.02 -12.42
CA PRO A 39 -5.59 -0.02 -12.05
C PRO A 39 -4.98 0.74 -13.24
N ARG A 40 -5.24 0.34 -14.49
CA ARG A 40 -4.58 0.93 -15.66
C ARG A 40 -4.77 2.44 -15.73
N GLY A 41 -3.66 3.17 -15.85
CA GLY A 41 -3.65 4.63 -15.96
C GLY A 41 -4.05 5.38 -14.67
N LYS A 42 -4.24 4.67 -13.55
CA LYS A 42 -4.57 5.27 -12.26
C LYS A 42 -3.31 5.59 -11.47
N LYS A 43 -3.43 6.61 -10.62
CA LYS A 43 -2.48 6.89 -9.55
C LYS A 43 -2.91 6.14 -8.27
N VAL A 44 -2.11 5.18 -7.86
CA VAL A 44 -2.39 4.26 -6.75
C VAL A 44 -1.48 4.59 -5.56
N LEU A 45 -2.06 4.84 -4.40
CA LEU A 45 -1.33 4.99 -3.14
C LEU A 45 -1.34 3.67 -2.35
N LEU A 46 -0.16 3.11 -2.10
CA LEU A 46 0.01 1.96 -1.23
C LEU A 46 0.33 2.39 0.20
N LYS A 47 -0.42 1.87 1.17
CA LYS A 47 -0.24 2.14 2.60
C LYS A 47 0.14 0.86 3.36
N PRO A 48 1.44 0.53 3.49
CA PRO A 48 1.91 -0.78 3.95
C PRO A 48 1.67 -1.10 5.43
N ASN A 49 0.92 -0.30 6.20
CA ASN A 49 0.65 -0.52 7.62
C ASN A 49 1.93 -0.71 8.47
N ILE A 50 2.63 0.39 8.68
CA ILE A 50 3.82 0.48 9.50
C ILE A 50 3.42 0.89 10.91
N LEU A 51 3.64 0.03 11.90
CA LEU A 51 3.44 0.38 13.30
C LEU A 51 4.70 1.03 13.88
N THR A 52 5.86 0.39 13.62
CA THR A 52 7.18 0.93 13.94
C THR A 52 8.23 0.40 12.96
N ASP A 53 9.30 1.18 12.75
CA ASP A 53 10.38 0.81 11.86
C ASP A 53 11.34 -0.17 12.56
N VAL A 54 11.04 -1.46 12.44
CA VAL A 54 11.83 -2.56 13.02
C VAL A 54 12.07 -3.63 11.96
N ALA A 55 13.06 -4.50 12.21
CA ALA A 55 13.46 -5.52 11.24
C ALA A 55 12.29 -6.45 10.86
N PRO A 56 12.18 -6.90 9.59
CA PRO A 56 11.05 -7.70 9.10
C PRO A 56 10.76 -8.96 9.93
N GLU A 57 11.80 -9.58 10.51
CA GLU A 57 11.72 -10.79 11.32
C GLU A 57 10.89 -10.60 12.60
N ARG A 58 10.67 -9.35 13.02
CA ARG A 58 9.81 -9.01 14.16
C ARG A 58 8.33 -9.08 13.84
N ALA A 59 7.95 -9.12 12.56
CA ALA A 59 6.56 -9.19 12.09
C ALA A 59 5.62 -8.11 12.69
N VAL A 60 6.15 -6.91 12.90
CA VAL A 60 5.40 -5.76 13.47
C VAL A 60 4.82 -4.85 12.37
N THR A 61 5.46 -4.85 11.21
CA THR A 61 5.12 -4.05 10.03
C THR A 61 4.98 -5.00 8.84
N THR A 62 4.22 -4.63 7.80
CA THR A 62 4.12 -5.45 6.58
C THR A 62 5.48 -5.81 6.04
N HIS A 63 5.65 -7.08 5.68
CA HIS A 63 6.90 -7.60 5.16
C HIS A 63 7.27 -6.90 3.83
N PRO A 64 8.54 -6.52 3.62
CA PRO A 64 8.95 -5.79 2.42
C PRO A 64 8.64 -6.55 1.13
N ASP A 65 8.74 -7.88 1.09
CA ASP A 65 8.39 -8.67 -0.10
C ASP A 65 6.89 -8.68 -0.41
N VAL A 66 6.02 -8.54 0.59
CA VAL A 66 4.57 -8.38 0.36
C VAL A 66 4.28 -7.01 -0.24
N PHE A 67 4.91 -5.97 0.31
CA PHE A 67 4.82 -4.64 -0.25
C PHE A 67 5.36 -4.57 -1.69
N TRP A 68 6.51 -5.21 -1.95
CA TRP A 68 7.08 -5.33 -3.29
C TRP A 68 6.09 -5.99 -4.26
N ALA A 69 5.48 -7.11 -3.87
CA ALA A 69 4.53 -7.83 -4.70
C ALA A 69 3.28 -6.99 -5.02
N CYS A 70 2.74 -6.28 -4.03
CA CYS A 70 1.63 -5.35 -4.24
C CYS A 70 2.01 -4.21 -5.20
N ALA A 71 3.14 -3.55 -4.97
CA ALA A 71 3.64 -2.50 -5.84
C ALA A 71 3.85 -2.99 -7.28
N ARG A 72 4.53 -4.14 -7.42
CA ARG A 72 4.83 -4.74 -8.70
C ARG A 72 3.55 -5.09 -9.48
N TYR A 73 2.53 -5.62 -8.81
CA TYR A 73 1.23 -5.92 -9.41
C TYR A 73 0.59 -4.70 -10.11
N PHE A 74 0.59 -3.54 -9.45
CA PHE A 74 0.02 -2.32 -9.98
C PHE A 74 0.89 -1.69 -11.07
N ILE A 75 2.21 -1.66 -10.89
CA ILE A 75 3.17 -1.16 -11.90
C ILE A 75 3.04 -1.96 -13.20
N ASP A 76 3.04 -3.29 -13.13
CA ASP A 76 2.94 -4.17 -14.31
C ASP A 76 1.61 -3.99 -15.08
N ARG A 77 0.58 -3.39 -14.44
CA ARG A 77 -0.72 -3.07 -15.05
C ARG A 77 -0.85 -1.62 -15.50
N GLY A 78 0.24 -0.85 -15.45
CA GLY A 78 0.31 0.52 -15.96
C GLY A 78 -0.27 1.57 -15.01
N ALA A 79 -0.26 1.30 -13.70
CA ALA A 79 -0.58 2.31 -12.69
C ALA A 79 0.68 3.13 -12.32
N GLU A 80 0.49 4.40 -11.99
CA GLU A 80 1.50 5.19 -11.29
C GLU A 80 1.39 4.87 -9.79
N VAL A 81 2.44 4.29 -9.20
CA VAL A 81 2.42 3.87 -7.79
C VAL A 81 3.16 4.87 -6.91
N LEU A 82 2.49 5.29 -5.84
CA LEU A 82 3.03 6.06 -4.72
C LEU A 82 2.93 5.21 -3.46
N ALA A 83 3.77 5.48 -2.46
CA ALA A 83 3.67 4.82 -1.17
C ALA A 83 3.75 5.82 -0.02
N GLY A 84 3.09 5.54 1.10
CA GLY A 84 3.20 6.36 2.30
C GLY A 84 2.46 5.74 3.45
N ASP A 85 2.83 6.13 4.67
CA ASP A 85 2.14 5.69 5.88
C ASP A 85 2.22 6.73 6.99
N SER A 86 1.38 6.58 8.00
CA SER A 86 1.33 7.44 9.19
C SER A 86 1.44 6.60 10.48
N PRO A 87 2.62 6.03 10.79
CA PRO A 87 2.80 5.29 12.03
C PRO A 87 2.55 6.20 13.23
N GLY A 88 1.78 5.73 14.22
CA GLY A 88 1.34 6.55 15.36
C GLY A 88 2.44 7.11 16.26
N ILE A 89 3.69 6.62 16.12
CA ILE A 89 4.84 7.02 16.95
C ILE A 89 5.80 7.98 16.21
N HIS A 90 5.64 8.18 14.89
CA HIS A 90 6.65 8.88 14.09
C HIS A 90 6.25 10.31 13.72
N ASN A 91 7.25 11.19 13.66
CA ASN A 91 7.12 12.60 13.31
C ASN A 91 7.22 12.82 11.78
N THR A 92 7.07 14.08 11.36
CA THR A 92 7.34 14.56 9.99
C THR A 92 8.68 14.05 9.45
N GLY A 93 8.71 13.68 8.17
CA GLY A 93 9.90 13.17 7.49
C GLY A 93 10.19 11.69 7.75
N PHE A 94 9.22 10.92 8.24
CA PHE A 94 9.36 9.48 8.46
C PHE A 94 9.73 8.73 7.16
N ILE A 95 10.75 7.86 7.24
CA ILE A 95 11.17 6.96 6.16
C ILE A 95 11.38 5.56 6.76
N PRO A 96 10.74 4.50 6.23
CA PRO A 96 10.78 3.15 6.81
C PRO A 96 12.01 2.35 6.33
N LYS A 97 13.15 2.59 6.96
CA LYS A 97 14.45 2.06 6.53
C LYS A 97 14.71 0.66 7.08
N ILE A 98 14.44 0.45 8.36
CA ILE A 98 14.80 -0.78 9.08
C ILE A 98 13.91 -1.96 8.63
N CYS A 99 12.62 -1.73 8.38
CA CYS A 99 11.72 -2.76 7.86
C CYS A 99 11.88 -3.03 6.36
N GLY A 100 12.77 -2.31 5.66
CA GLY A 100 13.11 -2.55 4.25
C GLY A 100 12.14 -1.96 3.22
N ILE A 101 11.03 -1.33 3.65
CA ILE A 101 10.05 -0.72 2.73
C ILE A 101 10.67 0.40 1.90
N ALA A 102 11.54 1.23 2.49
CA ALA A 102 12.24 2.28 1.76
C ALA A 102 13.17 1.71 0.67
N ALA A 103 13.79 0.55 0.92
CA ALA A 103 14.64 -0.11 -0.08
C ALA A 103 13.81 -0.60 -1.28
N VAL A 104 12.61 -1.16 -1.03
CA VAL A 104 11.68 -1.55 -2.08
C VAL A 104 11.18 -0.34 -2.87
N CYS A 105 10.89 0.78 -2.19
CA CYS A 105 10.51 2.02 -2.86
C CYS A 105 11.59 2.49 -3.83
N ASN A 106 12.86 2.47 -3.40
CA ASN A 106 13.98 2.82 -4.27
C ASN A 106 14.15 1.83 -5.43
N GLU A 107 14.04 0.52 -5.16
CA GLU A 107 14.14 -0.53 -6.17
C GLU A 107 13.13 -0.34 -7.31
N LEU A 108 11.89 0.02 -6.97
CA LEU A 108 10.79 0.16 -7.90
C LEU A 108 10.55 1.61 -8.37
N ASN A 109 11.41 2.56 -7.98
CA ASN A 109 11.27 3.99 -8.25
C ASN A 109 9.92 4.58 -7.77
N ILE A 110 9.45 4.17 -6.59
CA ILE A 110 8.20 4.61 -5.97
C ILE A 110 8.47 5.80 -5.04
N PRO A 111 7.83 6.96 -5.24
CA PRO A 111 7.93 8.07 -4.31
C PRO A 111 7.30 7.73 -2.95
N TRP A 112 8.05 7.98 -1.87
CA TRP A 112 7.54 7.92 -0.51
C TRP A 112 6.91 9.28 -0.12
N ILE A 113 5.63 9.27 0.25
CA ILE A 113 4.82 10.45 0.52
C ILE A 113 4.68 10.66 2.03
N ASP A 114 5.13 11.83 2.50
CA ASP A 114 4.95 12.25 3.89
C ASP A 114 3.51 12.74 4.12
N PHE A 115 2.74 11.98 4.89
CA PHE A 115 1.35 12.29 5.20
C PHE A 115 1.18 13.50 6.14
N THR A 116 2.25 13.96 6.78
CA THR A 116 2.23 15.14 7.67
C THR A 116 2.37 16.45 6.91
N LYS A 117 2.72 16.41 5.63
CA LYS A 117 2.90 17.60 4.79
C LYS A 117 1.57 18.14 4.29
N ASP A 118 1.29 19.41 4.62
CA ASP A 118 0.12 20.19 4.18
C ASP A 118 -1.24 19.47 4.36
N PRO A 119 -1.55 18.91 5.54
CA PRO A 119 -2.75 18.09 5.73
C PRO A 119 -4.02 18.89 5.46
N VAL A 120 -5.00 18.23 4.86
CA VAL A 120 -6.29 18.85 4.52
C VAL A 120 -7.33 18.55 5.58
N GLN A 121 -8.13 19.56 5.94
CA GLN A 121 -9.25 19.42 6.86
C GLN A 121 -10.49 18.94 6.10
N ARG A 122 -11.04 17.79 6.47
CA ARG A 122 -12.29 17.25 5.93
C ARG A 122 -13.24 16.94 7.09
N LYS A 123 -14.28 17.76 7.24
CA LYS A 123 -15.19 17.71 8.40
C LYS A 123 -14.37 17.78 9.70
N LYS A 124 -14.45 16.75 10.55
CA LYS A 124 -13.73 16.63 11.83
C LYS A 124 -12.36 15.95 11.74
N PHE A 125 -11.93 15.53 10.55
CA PHE A 125 -10.70 14.77 10.36
C PHE A 125 -9.63 15.59 9.63
N ARG A 126 -8.39 15.49 10.09
CA ARG A 126 -7.20 15.90 9.31
C ARG A 126 -6.72 14.70 8.53
N LEU A 127 -6.61 14.85 7.21
CA LEU A 127 -6.20 13.79 6.30
C LEU A 127 -4.95 14.21 5.53
N ALA A 128 -4.16 13.24 5.08
CA ALA A 128 -3.02 13.48 4.21
C ALA A 128 -3.49 14.15 2.91
N LYS A 129 -2.80 15.19 2.44
CA LYS A 129 -3.18 15.94 1.23
C LYS A 129 -3.32 15.06 -0.01
N ILE A 130 -2.44 14.06 -0.10
CA ILE A 130 -2.32 13.14 -1.23
C ILE A 130 -3.62 12.41 -1.58
N ILE A 131 -4.58 12.28 -0.65
CA ILE A 131 -5.87 11.64 -0.95
C ILE A 131 -6.67 12.36 -2.03
N ASN A 132 -6.38 13.63 -2.30
CA ASN A 132 -7.05 14.41 -3.35
C ASN A 132 -6.43 14.18 -4.73
N ASP A 133 -5.23 13.60 -4.78
CA ASP A 133 -4.40 13.50 -5.97
C ASP A 133 -4.25 12.04 -6.44
N VAL A 134 -4.98 11.09 -5.85
CA VAL A 134 -4.90 9.65 -6.17
C VAL A 134 -6.28 9.07 -6.50
N ASP A 135 -6.31 8.09 -7.39
CA ASP A 135 -7.55 7.44 -7.86
C ASP A 135 -7.89 6.20 -7.04
N LEU A 136 -6.88 5.59 -6.40
CA LEU A 136 -7.03 4.36 -5.61
C LEU A 136 -6.09 4.39 -4.41
N ILE A 137 -6.59 3.94 -3.26
CA ILE A 137 -5.79 3.69 -2.05
C ILE A 137 -5.89 2.20 -1.73
N VAL A 138 -4.75 1.54 -1.53
CA VAL A 138 -4.66 0.12 -1.15
C VAL A 138 -3.92 0.04 0.19
N SER A 139 -4.51 -0.68 1.15
CA SER A 139 -4.02 -0.81 2.52
C SER A 139 -4.11 -2.25 3.00
#